data_AF-A0A1J3HFH2-F1
#
_entry.id   AF-A0A1J3HFH2-F1
#
_cell.length_a   1.000
_cell.length_b   1.000
_cell.length_c   1.000
_cell.angle_alpha   90.00
_cell.angle_beta   90.00
_cell.angle_gamma   90.00
#
_symmetry.space_group_name_H-M   'P 1'
#
loop_
_entity.id
_entity.type
_entity.pdbx_description
1 polymer ?
#
loop_
_entity_poly.entity_id
_entity_poly.type
_entity_poly.pdbx_seq_one_letter_code
_entity_poly.pdbx_strand_id
1 'polypeptide(L)'
;VEEEYQIQLALELSAREDPEAAQIEAMKQFSLGSCAPENSPAELIAYRYWNYNCLGYDDKILDGFYDLYGVLNGSSSERIPPLLDLQGTPVSEGVAWEAVLVNRSGDANLLRLEQTALEIAAKSKPVSSSGFVNSELVKKLAVLVGDYMGGRVVDPDSMLRAWRSLSYSLKATLGSMVMPLGSLTIGLARHRALLFKV
;
A
#
# COMPACT_ATOMS: atom_id res chain seq x y z
N VAL A 1 14.22 -42.50 -2.51
CA VAL A 1 15.14 -41.48 -3.06
C VAL A 1 14.39 -40.37 -3.78
N GLU A 2 13.68 -40.62 -4.88
CA GLU A 2 12.93 -39.57 -5.61
C GLU A 2 11.77 -38.97 -4.79
N GLU A 3 10.96 -39.81 -4.12
CA GLU A 3 9.83 -39.35 -3.30
C GLU A 3 10.26 -38.53 -2.08
N GLU A 4 11.33 -38.93 -1.38
CA GLU A 4 11.83 -38.17 -0.22
C GLU A 4 12.33 -36.79 -0.62
N TYR A 5 12.98 -36.68 -1.79
CA TYR A 5 13.42 -35.39 -2.33
C TYR A 5 12.23 -34.50 -2.71
N GLN A 6 11.20 -35.08 -3.33
CA GLN A 6 9.97 -34.36 -3.69
C GLN A 6 9.19 -33.91 -2.45
N ILE A 7 9.13 -34.76 -1.40
CA ILE A 7 8.50 -34.41 -0.12
C ILE A 7 9.28 -33.28 0.55
N GLN A 8 10.60 -33.37 0.60
CA GLN A 8 11.43 -32.34 1.23
C GLN A 8 11.31 -31.00 0.50
N LEU A 9 11.31 -31.01 -0.82
CA LEU A 9 11.09 -29.81 -1.64
C LEU A 9 9.67 -29.23 -1.45
N ALA A 10 8.64 -30.08 -1.42
CA ALA A 10 7.26 -29.65 -1.19
C ALA A 10 7.08 -29.04 0.22
N LEU A 11 7.76 -29.60 1.23
CA LEU A 11 7.75 -29.07 2.59
C LEU A 11 8.48 -27.72 2.67
N GLU A 12 9.62 -27.59 2.00
CA GLU A 12 10.39 -26.36 1.94
C GLU A 12 9.63 -25.25 1.21
N LEU A 13 8.94 -25.58 0.12
CA LEU A 13 8.04 -24.65 -0.58
C LEU A 13 6.82 -24.27 0.29
N SER A 14 6.20 -25.24 0.97
CA SER A 14 5.06 -24.96 1.87
C SER A 14 5.47 -24.08 3.06
N ALA A 15 6.69 -24.25 3.59
CA ALA A 15 7.21 -23.42 4.68
C ALA A 15 7.56 -21.98 4.23
N ARG A 16 7.91 -21.78 2.94
CA ARG A 16 8.12 -20.45 2.36
C ARG A 16 6.82 -19.71 2.06
N GLU A 17 5.73 -20.43 1.80
CA GLU A 17 4.41 -19.87 1.52
C GLU A 17 3.58 -19.57 2.78
N ASP A 18 4.08 -19.92 3.97
CA ASP A 18 3.40 -19.59 5.22
C ASP A 18 3.55 -18.08 5.53
N PRO A 19 2.46 -17.29 5.48
CA PRO A 19 2.50 -15.86 5.76
C PRO A 19 2.96 -15.55 7.19
N GLU A 20 2.83 -16.50 8.13
CA GLU A 20 3.32 -16.35 9.50
C GLU A 20 4.84 -16.61 9.57
N ALA A 21 5.34 -17.64 8.90
CA ALA A 21 6.79 -17.90 8.77
C ALA A 21 7.51 -16.75 8.04
N ALA A 22 6.91 -16.20 6.99
CA ALA A 22 7.37 -15.00 6.30
C ALA A 22 7.41 -13.78 7.23
N GLN A 23 6.39 -13.57 8.06
CA GLN A 23 6.40 -12.52 9.08
C GLN A 23 7.50 -12.75 10.12
N ILE A 24 7.73 -13.99 10.54
CA ILE A 24 8.81 -14.37 11.46
C ILE A 24 10.18 -14.16 10.81
N GLU A 25 10.35 -14.46 9.53
CA GLU A 25 11.60 -14.23 8.80
C GLU A 25 11.86 -12.74 8.61
N ALA A 26 10.85 -11.95 8.25
CA ALA A 26 10.93 -10.50 8.20
C ALA A 26 11.27 -9.91 9.59
N MET A 27 10.65 -10.42 10.66
CA MET A 27 11.00 -10.06 12.04
C MET A 27 12.40 -10.52 12.44
N LYS A 28 12.88 -11.69 11.96
CA LYS A 28 14.23 -12.18 12.21
C LYS A 28 15.26 -11.31 11.49
N GLN A 29 15.03 -10.94 10.23
CA GLN A 29 15.87 -9.99 9.50
C GLN A 29 15.88 -8.61 10.15
N PHE A 30 14.75 -8.22 10.77
CA PHE A 30 14.63 -7.02 11.60
C PHE A 30 15.45 -7.12 12.90
N SER A 31 15.40 -8.24 13.62
CA SER A 31 16.19 -8.45 14.85
C SER A 31 17.67 -8.74 14.61
N LEU A 32 18.05 -9.28 13.44
CA LEU A 32 19.44 -9.63 13.09
C LEU A 32 20.19 -8.49 12.39
N GLY A 33 19.60 -7.29 12.27
CA GLY A 33 20.32 -6.08 11.85
C GLY A 33 20.53 -5.90 10.34
N SER A 34 19.76 -6.59 9.50
CA SER A 34 19.78 -6.37 8.03
C SER A 34 19.02 -5.09 7.62
N CYS A 35 18.15 -4.56 8.47
CA CYS A 35 17.66 -3.18 8.35
C CYS A 35 18.58 -2.25 9.13
N ALA A 36 19.12 -1.24 8.44
CA ALA A 36 19.83 -0.16 9.10
C ALA A 36 18.91 0.45 10.19
N PRO A 37 19.45 0.86 11.36
CA PRO A 37 18.69 1.48 12.46
C PRO A 37 18.08 2.86 12.12
N GLU A 38 17.97 3.21 10.84
CA GLU A 38 17.59 4.54 10.32
C GLU A 38 16.18 4.59 9.72
N ASN A 39 15.52 3.45 9.55
CA ASN A 39 14.18 3.40 8.92
C ASN A 39 13.08 3.75 9.92
N SER A 40 12.17 4.63 9.50
CA SER A 40 11.01 5.00 10.32
C SER A 40 10.03 3.82 10.47
N PRO A 41 9.16 3.80 11.51
CA PRO A 41 8.13 2.77 11.65
C PRO A 41 7.23 2.65 10.41
N ALA A 42 6.98 3.74 9.69
CA ALA A 42 6.19 3.73 8.47
C ALA A 42 6.90 3.02 7.31
N GLU A 43 8.22 3.21 7.19
CA GLU A 43 9.07 2.53 6.20
C GLU A 43 9.19 1.03 6.46
N LEU A 44 9.17 0.61 7.72
CA LEU A 44 9.13 -0.83 8.07
C LEU A 44 7.85 -1.49 7.58
N ILE A 45 6.71 -0.82 7.73
CA ILE A 45 5.42 -1.32 7.23
C ILE A 45 5.41 -1.29 5.69
N ALA A 46 6.00 -0.27 5.06
CA ALA A 46 6.15 -0.18 3.62
C ALA A 46 7.02 -1.31 3.06
N TYR A 47 8.15 -1.62 3.69
CA TYR A 47 9.01 -2.74 3.33
C TYR A 47 8.27 -4.08 3.40
N ARG A 48 7.51 -4.31 4.47
CA ARG A 48 6.71 -5.54 4.60
C ARG A 48 5.61 -5.60 3.53
N TYR A 49 4.91 -4.50 3.30
CA TYR A 49 3.90 -4.41 2.25
C TYR A 49 4.48 -4.69 0.86
N TRP A 50 5.65 -4.15 0.55
CA TRP A 50 6.34 -4.36 -0.72
C TRP A 50 6.73 -5.82 -0.97
N ASN A 51 7.18 -6.54 0.08
CA ASN A 51 7.54 -7.95 -0.03
C ASN A 51 6.33 -8.89 -0.12
N TYR A 52 5.25 -8.60 0.62
CA TYR A 52 4.13 -9.55 0.78
C TYR A 52 2.82 -9.09 0.13
N ASN A 53 2.76 -7.90 -0.43
CA ASN A 53 1.57 -7.26 -1.01
C ASN A 53 0.35 -7.24 -0.07
N CYS A 54 0.56 -7.30 1.24
CA CYS A 54 -0.52 -7.37 2.23
C CYS A 54 -0.19 -6.57 3.50
N LEU A 55 -1.26 -6.11 4.16
CA LEU A 55 -1.23 -5.53 5.49
C LEU A 55 -2.16 -6.36 6.39
N GLY A 56 -1.75 -6.57 7.62
CA GLY A 56 -2.59 -7.22 8.64
C GLY A 56 -3.81 -6.40 9.00
N TYR A 57 -4.77 -7.02 9.68
CA TYR A 57 -5.97 -6.33 10.17
C TYR A 57 -5.62 -5.22 11.18
N ASP A 58 -4.70 -5.47 12.09
CA ASP A 58 -4.29 -4.52 13.14
C ASP A 58 -3.16 -3.57 12.71
N ASP A 59 -2.63 -3.73 11.50
CA ASP A 59 -1.61 -2.84 10.96
C ASP A 59 -2.15 -1.43 10.80
N LYS A 60 -1.37 -0.44 11.25
CA LYS A 60 -1.69 0.99 11.11
C LYS A 60 -0.78 1.62 10.08
N ILE A 61 -1.37 2.28 9.09
CA ILE A 61 -0.63 3.05 8.10
C ILE A 61 -0.31 4.42 8.68
N LEU A 62 0.97 4.63 8.97
CA LEU A 62 1.52 5.87 9.52
C LEU A 62 1.95 6.82 8.40
N ASP A 63 2.05 8.11 8.71
CA ASP A 63 2.60 9.10 7.80
C ASP A 63 4.07 8.75 7.47
N GLY A 64 4.40 8.75 6.19
CA GLY A 64 5.68 8.27 5.66
C GLY A 64 5.62 6.87 5.05
N PHE A 65 4.52 6.15 5.19
CA PHE A 65 4.31 4.87 4.50
C PHE A 65 4.18 5.11 2.99
N TYR A 66 4.76 4.26 2.16
CA TYR A 66 4.59 4.33 0.72
C TYR A 66 4.42 2.95 0.07
N ASP A 67 3.61 2.91 -0.98
CA ASP A 67 3.43 1.77 -1.88
C ASP A 67 4.32 1.99 -3.11
N LEU A 68 5.40 1.20 -3.21
CA LEU A 68 6.35 1.25 -4.33
C LEU A 68 6.00 0.18 -5.36
N TYR A 69 5.75 0.62 -6.60
CA TYR A 69 5.37 -0.27 -7.70
C TYR A 69 6.26 -0.07 -8.92
N GLY A 70 6.70 -1.18 -9.53
CA GLY A 70 7.48 -1.18 -10.78
C GLY A 70 8.88 -1.77 -10.62
N VAL A 71 9.69 -1.64 -11.67
CA VAL A 71 11.04 -2.21 -11.72
C VAL A 71 12.05 -1.17 -11.25
N LEU A 72 12.77 -1.50 -10.18
CA LEU A 72 13.89 -0.69 -9.72
C LEU A 72 15.14 -1.03 -10.53
N ASN A 73 15.73 -0.02 -11.17
CA ASN A 73 17.01 -0.18 -11.86
C ASN A 73 18.14 -0.13 -10.82
N GLY A 74 18.49 -1.26 -10.21
CA GLY A 74 19.57 -1.36 -9.21
C GLY A 74 19.89 -2.79 -8.82
N SER A 75 21.16 -3.10 -8.57
CA SER A 75 21.70 -4.45 -8.35
C SER A 75 21.47 -5.05 -6.96
N SER A 76 20.75 -4.36 -6.07
CA SER A 76 20.44 -4.82 -4.70
C SER A 76 18.93 -4.87 -4.48
N SER A 77 18.28 -5.90 -5.02
CA SER A 77 16.84 -6.17 -4.84
C SER A 77 16.45 -6.54 -3.40
N GLU A 78 17.38 -6.49 -2.45
CA GLU A 78 17.18 -6.95 -1.08
C GLU A 78 16.55 -5.88 -0.16
N ARG A 79 16.52 -4.60 -0.57
CA ARG A 79 16.03 -3.51 0.28
C ARG A 79 15.16 -2.53 -0.51
N ILE A 80 14.03 -2.14 0.08
CA ILE A 80 13.20 -1.04 -0.43
C ILE A 80 13.98 0.28 -0.31
N PRO A 81 14.06 1.12 -1.36
CA PRO A 81 14.76 2.41 -1.28
C PRO A 81 14.07 3.35 -0.29
N PRO A 82 14.80 4.10 0.53
CA PRO A 82 14.19 5.01 1.51
C PRO A 82 13.39 6.12 0.81
N LEU A 83 12.38 6.65 1.49
CA LEU A 83 11.45 7.61 0.89
C LEU A 83 12.16 8.86 0.34
N LEU A 84 13.19 9.34 1.05
CA LEU A 84 13.96 10.52 0.68
C LEU A 84 14.67 10.34 -0.69
N ASP A 85 15.20 9.15 -0.95
CA ASP A 85 15.88 8.84 -2.21
C ASP A 85 14.88 8.79 -3.37
N LEU A 86 13.70 8.21 -3.13
CA LEU A 86 12.61 8.19 -4.11
C LEU A 86 12.14 9.61 -4.45
N GLN A 87 11.99 10.47 -3.44
CA GLN A 87 11.59 11.86 -3.63
C GLN A 87 12.64 12.70 -4.35
N GLY A 88 13.93 12.39 -4.17
CA GLY A 88 15.04 13.04 -4.86
C GLY A 88 15.23 12.60 -6.32
N THR A 89 14.53 11.56 -6.77
CA THR A 89 14.68 11.05 -8.15
C THR A 89 13.92 11.95 -9.15
N PRO A 90 14.59 12.50 -10.18
CA PRO A 90 13.93 13.33 -11.18
C PRO A 90 12.97 12.51 -12.05
N VAL A 91 11.89 13.14 -12.47
CA VAL A 91 10.94 12.55 -13.43
C VAL A 91 11.62 12.42 -14.80
N SER A 92 11.76 11.19 -15.29
CA SER A 92 12.36 10.88 -16.59
C SER A 92 11.64 9.70 -17.25
N GLU A 93 11.60 9.65 -18.58
CA GLU A 93 10.96 8.58 -19.35
C GLU A 93 11.58 7.19 -19.10
N GLY A 94 12.83 7.14 -18.60
CA GLY A 94 13.52 5.89 -18.27
C GLY A 94 13.18 5.31 -16.89
N VAL A 95 12.38 6.00 -16.07
CA VAL A 95 12.02 5.53 -14.72
C VAL A 95 10.83 4.58 -14.81
N ALA A 96 11.07 3.29 -14.51
CA ALA A 96 10.09 2.22 -14.59
C ALA A 96 9.37 1.90 -13.26
N TRP A 97 9.43 2.82 -12.30
CA TRP A 97 8.78 2.71 -11.00
C TRP A 97 7.97 3.95 -10.66
N GLU A 98 6.97 3.81 -9.81
CA GLU A 98 6.19 4.88 -9.21
C GLU A 98 5.91 4.54 -7.74
N ALA A 99 5.77 5.55 -6.89
CA ALA A 99 5.44 5.35 -5.48
C ALA A 99 4.20 6.17 -5.09
N VAL A 100 3.37 5.61 -4.22
CA VAL A 100 2.22 6.30 -3.62
C VAL A 100 2.48 6.52 -2.14
N LEU A 101 2.58 7.77 -1.71
CA LEU A 101 2.89 8.17 -0.34
C LEU A 101 1.61 8.44 0.47
N VAL A 102 1.57 7.88 1.68
CA VAL A 102 0.60 8.23 2.71
C VAL A 102 1.24 9.22 3.66
N ASN A 103 0.74 10.45 3.67
CA ASN A 103 1.20 11.50 4.56
C ASN A 103 0.08 12.51 4.82
N ARG A 104 -0.69 12.33 5.89
CA ARG A 104 -1.82 13.21 6.25
C ARG A 104 -1.37 14.65 6.49
N SER A 105 -0.19 14.84 7.09
CA SER A 105 0.35 16.18 7.38
C SER A 105 0.67 17.00 6.12
N GLY A 106 1.05 16.33 5.02
CA GLY A 106 1.45 16.96 3.75
C GLY A 106 0.40 16.85 2.64
N ASP A 107 -0.70 16.15 2.86
CA ASP A 107 -1.75 15.88 1.87
C ASP A 107 -3.12 16.33 2.38
N ALA A 108 -3.49 17.56 2.02
CA ALA A 108 -4.75 18.16 2.42
C ALA A 108 -5.99 17.40 1.89
N ASN A 109 -5.86 16.71 0.74
CA ASN A 109 -6.96 15.92 0.20
C ASN A 109 -7.18 14.66 1.04
N LEU A 110 -6.09 14.01 1.45
CA LEU A 110 -6.15 12.85 2.33
C LEU A 110 -6.72 13.21 3.70
N LEU A 111 -6.28 14.33 4.28
CA LEU A 111 -6.81 14.83 5.55
C LEU A 111 -8.33 15.10 5.48
N ARG A 112 -8.82 15.67 4.38
CA ARG A 112 -10.25 15.90 4.17
C ARG A 112 -11.04 14.59 4.03
N LEU A 113 -10.46 13.58 3.39
CA LEU A 113 -11.07 12.26 3.27
C LEU A 113 -11.19 11.58 4.63
N GLU A 114 -10.13 11.60 5.43
CA GLU A 114 -10.13 11.08 6.80
C GLU A 114 -11.20 11.78 7.66
N GLN A 115 -11.29 13.11 7.59
CA GLN A 115 -12.32 13.86 8.30
C GLN A 115 -13.74 13.45 7.86
N THR A 116 -13.95 13.26 6.56
CA THR A 116 -15.24 12.79 6.03
C THR A 116 -15.58 11.39 6.53
N ALA A 117 -14.60 10.48 6.58
CA ALA A 117 -14.76 9.14 7.11
C ALA A 117 -15.11 9.15 8.61
N LEU A 118 -14.46 10.00 9.40
CA LEU A 118 -14.77 10.19 10.83
C LEU A 118 -16.20 10.71 11.04
N GLU A 119 -16.67 11.63 10.21
CA GLU A 119 -18.05 12.09 10.26
C GLU A 119 -19.06 10.97 9.92
N ILE A 120 -18.76 10.14 8.93
CA ILE A 120 -19.58 8.97 8.58
C ILE A 120 -19.63 7.98 9.75
N ALA A 121 -18.49 7.73 10.40
CA ALA A 121 -18.39 6.87 11.57
C ALA A 121 -19.21 7.43 12.74
N ALA A 122 -19.08 8.72 13.05
CA ALA A 122 -19.82 9.36 14.14
C ALA A 122 -21.34 9.35 13.91
N LYS A 123 -21.80 9.50 12.67
CA LYS A 123 -23.23 9.43 12.29
C LYS A 123 -23.78 8.00 12.26
N SER A 124 -22.91 7.00 12.20
CA SER A 124 -23.32 5.59 12.13
C SER A 124 -23.54 5.07 13.55
N LYS A 125 -24.80 4.84 13.92
CA LYS A 125 -25.13 4.28 15.24
C LYS A 125 -24.44 2.92 15.43
N PRO A 126 -23.85 2.64 16.60
CA PRO A 126 -23.42 1.29 16.93
C PRO A 126 -24.68 0.42 17.00
N VAL A 127 -24.78 -0.57 16.11
CA VAL A 127 -25.85 -1.57 16.23
C VAL A 127 -25.54 -2.38 17.49
N SER A 128 -26.36 -2.20 18.53
CA SER A 128 -26.28 -3.00 19.73
C SER A 128 -26.51 -4.48 19.39
N SER A 129 -25.79 -5.36 20.08
CA SER A 129 -25.96 -6.82 20.12
C SER A 129 -25.59 -7.63 18.87
N SER A 130 -24.28 -7.88 18.73
CA SER A 130 -23.62 -9.11 18.21
C SER A 130 -22.28 -8.68 17.64
N GLY A 131 -21.20 -9.44 17.86
CA GLY A 131 -19.80 -9.08 17.54
C GLY A 131 -19.46 -8.93 16.04
N PHE A 132 -20.41 -8.50 15.21
CA PHE A 132 -20.21 -8.19 13.80
C PHE A 132 -19.84 -6.72 13.61
N VAL A 133 -18.82 -6.48 12.78
CA VAL A 133 -18.45 -5.17 12.24
C VAL A 133 -19.71 -4.48 11.73
N ASN A 134 -19.87 -3.18 12.02
CA ASN A 134 -21.01 -2.39 11.54
C ASN A 134 -21.01 -2.37 10.00
N SER A 135 -21.77 -3.29 9.41
CA SER A 135 -21.76 -3.54 7.96
C SER A 135 -22.21 -2.32 7.18
N GLU A 136 -23.05 -1.46 7.76
CA GLU A 136 -23.46 -0.19 7.18
C GLU A 136 -22.35 0.86 7.19
N LEU A 137 -21.54 0.92 8.26
CA LEU A 137 -20.35 1.78 8.28
C LEU A 137 -19.37 1.36 7.18
N VAL A 138 -19.05 0.07 7.11
CA VAL A 138 -18.13 -0.47 6.10
C VAL A 138 -18.62 -0.16 4.68
N LYS A 139 -19.91 -0.35 4.39
CA LYS A 139 -20.49 0.00 3.09
C LYS A 139 -20.35 1.49 2.78
N LYS A 140 -20.65 2.38 3.73
CA LYS A 140 -20.53 3.84 3.52
C LYS A 140 -19.09 4.27 3.27
N LEU A 141 -18.12 3.70 4.00
CA LEU A 141 -16.70 3.96 3.76
C LEU A 141 -16.25 3.42 2.40
N ALA A 142 -16.72 2.23 2.02
CA ALA A 142 -16.42 1.65 0.71
C ALA A 142 -16.97 2.50 -0.44
N VAL A 143 -18.16 3.10 -0.27
CA VAL A 143 -18.72 4.08 -1.23
C VAL A 143 -17.87 5.35 -1.26
N LEU A 144 -17.46 5.90 -0.11
CA LEU A 144 -16.60 7.09 -0.06
C LEU A 144 -15.29 6.88 -0.84
N VAL A 145 -14.55 5.80 -0.52
CA VAL A 145 -13.31 5.44 -1.21
C VAL A 145 -13.58 5.16 -2.69
N GLY A 146 -14.67 4.43 -2.96
CA GLY A 146 -15.11 4.04 -4.29
C GLY A 146 -15.30 5.24 -5.21
N ASP A 147 -16.12 6.19 -4.76
CA ASP A 147 -16.47 7.41 -5.49
C ASP A 147 -15.28 8.35 -5.63
N TYR A 148 -14.45 8.49 -4.58
CA TYR A 148 -13.25 9.33 -4.64
C TYR A 148 -12.25 8.87 -5.70
N MET A 149 -12.07 7.55 -5.84
CA MET A 149 -11.06 6.96 -6.72
C MET A 149 -11.60 6.53 -8.09
N GLY A 150 -12.62 7.24 -8.61
CA GLY A 150 -13.13 7.05 -9.96
C GLY A 150 -14.40 6.20 -10.06
N GLY A 151 -15.08 5.95 -8.94
CA GLY A 151 -16.37 5.26 -8.89
C GLY A 151 -16.31 3.78 -9.25
N ARG A 152 -17.43 3.25 -9.74
CA ARG A 152 -17.59 1.86 -10.15
C ARG A 152 -16.76 1.56 -11.41
N VAL A 153 -16.08 0.42 -11.39
CA VAL A 153 -15.31 -0.11 -12.51
C VAL A 153 -16.26 -0.89 -13.43
N VAL A 154 -16.45 -0.42 -14.66
CA VAL A 154 -17.22 -1.14 -15.69
C VAL A 154 -16.29 -1.92 -16.61
N ASP A 155 -15.22 -1.26 -17.06
CA ASP A 155 -14.17 -1.84 -17.90
C ASP A 155 -12.80 -1.66 -17.23
N PRO A 156 -12.10 -2.75 -16.84
CA PRO A 156 -10.77 -2.68 -16.24
C PRO A 156 -9.73 -2.00 -17.15
N ASP A 157 -9.83 -2.19 -18.47
CA ASP A 157 -8.85 -1.62 -19.40
C ASP A 157 -9.01 -0.10 -19.52
N SER A 158 -10.26 0.39 -19.57
CA SER A 158 -10.55 1.82 -19.50
C SER A 158 -10.08 2.44 -18.20
N MET A 159 -10.27 1.76 -17.07
CA MET A 159 -9.74 2.24 -15.79
C MET A 159 -8.20 2.31 -15.82
N LEU A 160 -7.52 1.29 -16.34
CA LEU A 160 -6.06 1.27 -16.43
C LEU A 160 -5.53 2.41 -17.32
N ARG A 161 -6.20 2.69 -18.45
CA ARG A 161 -5.86 3.85 -19.30
C ARG A 161 -6.05 5.18 -18.56
N ALA A 162 -7.17 5.34 -17.86
CA ALA A 162 -7.46 6.55 -17.09
C ALA A 162 -6.47 6.73 -15.92
N TRP A 163 -6.14 5.64 -15.21
CA TRP A 163 -5.10 5.61 -14.19
C TRP A 163 -3.76 6.08 -14.75
N ARG A 164 -3.30 5.51 -15.87
CA ARG A 164 -2.04 5.90 -16.51
C ARG A 164 -2.05 7.39 -16.85
N SER A 165 -3.12 7.89 -17.47
CA SER A 165 -3.25 9.31 -17.80
C SER A 165 -3.15 10.20 -16.55
N LEU A 166 -3.83 9.82 -15.46
CA LEU A 166 -3.76 10.55 -14.19
C LEU A 166 -2.35 10.51 -13.59
N SER A 167 -1.74 9.33 -13.50
CA SER A 167 -0.37 9.15 -12.98
C SER A 167 0.65 9.99 -13.76
N TYR A 168 0.60 9.98 -15.09
CA TYR A 168 1.46 10.84 -15.91
C TYR A 168 1.24 12.33 -15.62
N SER A 169 -0.02 12.78 -15.55
CA SER A 169 -0.33 14.18 -15.27
C SER A 169 0.12 14.61 -13.88
N LEU A 170 -0.06 13.76 -12.86
CA LEU A 170 0.36 14.04 -11.48
C LEU A 170 1.87 14.12 -11.38
N LYS A 171 2.59 13.13 -11.92
CA LYS A 171 4.06 13.12 -11.91
C LYS A 171 4.64 14.34 -12.63
N ALA A 172 4.04 14.75 -13.76
CA ALA A 172 4.45 15.95 -14.48
C ALA A 172 4.18 17.24 -13.66
N THR A 173 3.04 17.33 -12.99
CA THR A 173 2.66 18.51 -12.18
C THR A 173 3.50 18.64 -10.91
N LEU A 174 3.74 17.51 -10.24
CA LEU A 174 4.49 17.45 -8.98
C LEU A 174 6.00 17.47 -9.20
N GLY A 175 6.47 17.11 -10.40
CA GLY A 175 7.89 16.93 -10.68
C GLY A 175 8.50 15.78 -9.86
N SER A 176 7.71 14.80 -9.44
CA SER A 176 8.15 13.67 -8.63
C SER A 176 7.50 12.36 -9.08
N MET A 177 8.23 11.25 -8.93
CA MET A 177 7.70 9.89 -9.11
C MET A 177 6.91 9.40 -7.89
N VAL A 178 6.96 10.15 -6.79
CA VAL A 178 6.21 9.91 -5.55
C VAL A 178 4.95 10.76 -5.56
N MET A 179 3.79 10.10 -5.61
CA MET A 179 2.49 10.76 -5.65
C MET A 179 1.79 10.65 -4.28
N PRO A 180 1.21 11.74 -3.76
CA PRO A 180 0.42 11.67 -2.52
C PRO A 180 -0.91 10.93 -2.75
N LEU A 181 -1.26 9.99 -1.87
CA LEU A 181 -2.43 9.10 -1.97
C LEU A 181 -3.74 9.88 -2.19
N GLY A 182 -3.91 10.99 -1.48
CA GLY A 182 -5.09 11.85 -1.58
C GLY A 182 -5.19 12.57 -2.92
N SER A 183 -4.15 12.66 -3.75
CA SER A 183 -4.27 13.24 -5.09
C SER A 183 -4.77 12.25 -6.15
N LEU A 184 -4.93 10.98 -5.80
CA LEU A 184 -5.35 9.91 -6.72
C LEU A 184 -6.88 9.87 -6.84
N THR A 185 -7.43 10.68 -7.74
CA THR A 185 -8.88 10.70 -8.05
C THR A 185 -9.33 9.52 -8.91
N ILE A 186 -8.38 8.75 -9.44
CA ILE A 186 -8.61 7.47 -10.13
C ILE A 186 -7.60 6.50 -9.53
N GLY A 187 -8.08 5.39 -8.97
CA GLY A 187 -7.24 4.44 -8.24
C GLY A 187 -7.48 3.00 -8.64
N LEU A 188 -6.39 2.23 -8.74
CA LEU A 188 -6.40 0.78 -8.85
C LEU A 188 -6.84 0.14 -7.53
N ALA A 189 -7.06 -1.18 -7.54
CA ALA A 189 -7.47 -1.92 -6.35
C ALA A 189 -6.53 -1.71 -5.15
N ARG A 190 -5.20 -1.67 -5.37
CA ARG A 190 -4.21 -1.41 -4.31
C ARG A 190 -4.37 -0.03 -3.67
N HIS A 191 -4.57 1.02 -4.48
CA HIS A 191 -4.76 2.39 -3.97
C HIS A 191 -6.06 2.52 -3.17
N ARG A 192 -7.13 1.87 -3.65
CA ARG A 192 -8.42 1.84 -2.94
C ARG A 192 -8.30 1.10 -1.61
N ALA A 193 -7.60 -0.03 -1.58
CA ALA A 193 -7.34 -0.78 -0.36
C ALA A 193 -6.52 0.03 0.65
N LEU A 194 -5.49 0.74 0.19
CA LEU A 194 -4.70 1.65 1.03
C LEU A 194 -5.56 2.79 1.58
N LEU A 195 -6.33 3.49 0.73
CA LEU A 195 -7.19 4.58 1.19
C LEU A 195 -8.28 4.11 2.17
N PHE A 196 -8.80 2.89 1.99
CA PHE A 196 -9.76 2.30 2.93
C PHE A 196 -9.14 2.01 4.32
N LYS A 197 -7.81 1.84 4.38
CA LYS A 197 -7.07 1.50 5.59
C LYS A 197 -6.57 2.73 6.36
N VAL A 198 -6.35 3.85 5.67
CA VAL A 198 -5.91 5.15 6.23
C VAL A 198 -6.98 5.77 7.12
#